data_AF-A0A9E1YBE4-F1
#
_entry.id   AF-A0A9E1YBE4-F1
#
_cell.length_a   1.000
_cell.length_b   1.000
_cell.length_c   1.000
_cell.angle_alpha   90.00
_cell.angle_beta   90.00
_cell.angle_gamma   90.00
#
_symmetry.space_group_name_H-M   'P 1'
#
loop_
_entity.id
_entity.type
_entity.pdbx_description
1 polymer ?
#
loop_
_entity_poly.entity_id
_entity_poly.type
_entity_poly.pdbx_seq_one_letter_code
_entity_poly.pdbx_strand_id
1 'polypeptide(L)' 'MSLCHFYFSWPTSCTHRTIGRQGRVVIPSSLRQQLAIKPGSQLLAWLENGRLIMETKEQLW' A
#
# COMPACT_ATOMS: atom_id res chain seq x y z
N MET A 1 -25.73 4.37 20.37
CA MET A 1 -25.68 2.90 20.36
C MET A 1 -25.56 2.47 18.90
N SER A 2 -24.43 1.83 18.57
CA SER A 2 -24.24 0.72 17.60
C SER A 2 -25.10 0.66 16.34
N LEU A 3 -24.62 0.34 15.14
CA LEU A 3 -23.34 -0.16 14.65
C LEU A 3 -23.55 -0.22 13.12
N CYS A 4 -22.73 0.44 12.32
CA CYS A 4 -22.53 0.08 10.91
C CYS A 4 -21.25 0.75 10.44
N HIS A 5 -20.15 0.18 10.92
CA HIS A 5 -18.80 0.50 10.52
C HIS A 5 -18.64 0.30 9.02
N PHE A 6 -18.19 1.35 8.36
CA PHE A 6 -17.61 1.41 7.03
C PHE A 6 -16.82 0.13 6.68
N TYR A 7 -17.44 -0.77 5.94
CA TYR A 7 -16.77 -1.85 5.23
C TYR A 7 -17.13 -1.65 3.76
N PHE A 8 -16.30 -0.90 3.03
CA PHE A 8 -16.09 -0.97 1.57
C PHE A 8 -15.27 0.25 1.08
N SER A 9 -14.06 0.43 1.61
CA SER A 9 -13.05 1.25 0.91
C SER A 9 -12.46 0.41 -0.22
N TRP A 10 -13.05 0.48 -1.41
CA TRP A 10 -12.28 0.19 -2.62
C TRP A 10 -11.05 1.11 -2.60
N PRO A 11 -9.83 0.61 -2.86
CA PRO A 11 -8.70 1.51 -3.04
C PRO A 11 -9.06 2.46 -4.18
N THR A 12 -8.99 3.76 -3.93
CA THR A 12 -9.25 4.83 -4.93
C THR A 12 -8.29 4.79 -6.12
N SER A 13 -7.34 3.84 -6.14
CA SER A 13 -6.38 3.63 -7.21
C SER A 13 -5.95 2.16 -7.29
N CYS A 14 -6.68 1.33 -8.05
CA CYS A 14 -6.25 -0.03 -8.36
C CYS A 14 -5.33 0.01 -9.58
N THR A 15 -4.01 -0.19 -9.39
CA THR A 15 -3.05 -0.24 -10.50
C THR A 15 -2.56 -1.66 -10.72
N HIS A 16 -2.81 -2.23 -11.90
CA HIS A 16 -2.23 -3.51 -12.29
C HIS A 16 -0.76 -3.33 -12.73
N ARG A 17 0.14 -4.11 -12.11
CA ARG A 17 1.56 -4.16 -12.47
C ARG A 17 2.05 -5.60 -12.45
N THR A 18 2.76 -5.99 -13.49
CA THR A 18 3.50 -7.24 -13.53
C THR A 18 4.81 -7.09 -12.76
N ILE A 19 5.22 -8.15 -12.08
CA ILE A 19 6.49 -8.21 -11.38
C ILE A 19 7.62 -8.21 -12.42
N GLY A 20 8.61 -7.34 -12.25
CA GLY A 20 9.77 -7.29 -13.15
C GLY A 20 10.65 -8.55 -13.03
N ARG A 21 11.58 -8.74 -13.97
CA ARG A 21 12.48 -9.92 -14.00
C ARG A 21 13.26 -10.19 -12.70
N GLN A 22 13.45 -9.16 -11.87
CA GLN A 22 14.16 -9.24 -10.60
C GLN A 22 13.23 -9.40 -9.38
N GLY A 23 11.94 -9.68 -9.58
CA GLY A 23 10.99 -9.77 -8.46
C GLY A 23 10.54 -8.42 -7.90
N ARG A 24 10.89 -7.29 -8.54
CA ARG A 24 10.56 -5.95 -8.05
C ARG A 24 9.21 -5.47 -8.58
N VAL A 25 8.44 -4.82 -7.71
CA VAL A 25 7.23 -4.07 -8.08
C VAL A 25 7.55 -2.58 -7.99
N VAL A 26 7.30 -1.84 -9.06
CA VAL A 26 7.49 -0.39 -9.08
C VAL A 26 6.23 0.28 -8.59
N ILE A 27 6.34 1.10 -7.55
CA ILE A 27 5.25 1.95 -7.07
C ILE A 27 5.13 3.15 -8.04
N PRO A 28 4.00 3.27 -8.79
CA PRO A 28 3.77 4.39 -9.71
C PRO A 28 3.89 5.75 -9.00
N SER A 29 4.27 6.78 -9.74
CA SER A 29 4.41 8.15 -9.20
C SER A 29 3.14 8.66 -8.51
N SER A 30 1.96 8.36 -9.06
CA SER A 30 0.67 8.73 -8.49
C SER A 30 0.48 8.14 -7.09
N LEU A 31 0.77 6.85 -6.92
CA LEU A 31 0.69 6.16 -5.63
C LEU A 31 1.75 6.67 -4.65
N ARG A 32 2.97 6.95 -5.11
CA ARG A 32 4.03 7.54 -4.26
C ARG A 32 3.63 8.90 -3.71
N GLN A 33 2.96 9.74 -4.51
CA GLN A 33 2.47 11.06 -4.08
C GLN A 33 1.36 10.94 -3.04
N GLN A 34 0.39 10.04 -3.27
CA GLN A 34 -0.72 9.82 -2.32
C GLN A 34 -0.24 9.25 -0.98
N LEU A 35 0.76 8.37 -1.01
CA LEU A 35 1.38 7.79 0.19
C LEU A 35 2.47 8.69 0.81
N ALA A 36 2.75 9.85 0.21
CA ALA A 36 3.83 10.76 0.63
C ALA A 36 5.22 10.12 0.77
N ILE A 37 5.49 9.03 0.04
CA ILE A 37 6.75 8.25 0.11
C ILE A 37 7.83 8.96 -0.71
N LYS A 38 8.99 9.18 -0.10
CA LYS A 38 10.17 9.79 -0.75
C LYS A 38 11.20 8.71 -1.08
N PRO A 39 12.12 8.98 -2.04
CA PRO A 39 13.28 8.10 -2.24
C PRO A 39 14.04 7.93 -0.92
N GLY A 40 14.30 6.67 -0.53
CA GLY A 40 14.95 6.34 0.74
C GLY A 40 14.01 6.14 1.93
N SER A 41 12.70 6.40 1.79
CA SER A 41 11.70 6.04 2.80
C SER A 41 11.71 4.53 3.06
N GLN A 42 11.61 4.14 4.33
CA GLN A 42 11.50 2.75 4.74
C GLN A 42 10.04 2.32 4.76
N LEU A 43 9.74 1.25 4.03
CA LEU A 43 8.43 0.62 4.04
C LEU A 43 8.52 -0.72 4.74
N LEU A 44 7.52 -1.00 5.57
CA LEU A 44 7.34 -2.30 6.18
C LEU A 44 6.36 -3.08 5.33
N ALA A 45 6.70 -4.33 5.04
CA ALA A 45 5.87 -5.21 4.24
C ALA A 45 5.57 -6.48 5.05
N TRP A 46 4.30 -6.87 5.10
CA TRP A 46 3.88 -8.13 5.69
C TRP A 46 2.75 -8.77 4.90
N LEU A 47 2.52 -10.05 5.19
CA LEU A 47 1.44 -10.81 4.62
C LEU A 47 0.28 -10.85 5.60
N GLU A 48 -0.89 -10.47 5.14
CA GLU A 48 -2.13 -10.58 5.90
C GLU A 48 -3.22 -11.16 4.99
N ASN A 49 -3.79 -12.30 5.38
CA ASN A 49 -4.87 -12.97 4.64
C ASN A 49 -4.56 -13.18 3.14
N GLY A 50 -3.31 -13.53 2.82
CA GLY A 50 -2.84 -13.72 1.44
C GLY A 50 -2.65 -12.42 0.64
N ARG A 51 -2.72 -11.26 1.29
CA ARG A 51 -2.47 -9.94 0.70
C ARG A 51 -1.12 -9.42 1.18
N LEU A 52 -0.37 -8.82 0.26
CA LEU A 52 0.83 -8.06 0.61
C LEU A 52 0.40 -6.67 1.05
N ILE A 53 0.57 -6.37 2.33
CA ILE A 53 0.35 -5.05 2.90
C ILE A 53 1.70 -4.35 3.00
N MET A 54 1.75 -3.09 2.58
CA MET A 54 2.93 -2.24 2.69
C MET A 54 2.54 -0.93 3.36
N GLU A 55 3.21 -0.58 4.45
CA GLU A 55 2.96 0.65 5.20
C GLU A 55 4.25 1.41 5.46
N THR A 56 4.15 2.74 5.61
CA THR A 56 5.26 3.56 6.07
C THR A 56 5.48 3.34 7.55
N LYS A 57 6.73 3.35 8.00
CA LYS A 57 7.06 3.24 9.43
C LYS A 57 6.38 4.32 10.27
N GLU A 58 6.17 5.50 9.68
CA GLU A 58 5.48 6.63 10.31
C GLU A 58 3.98 6.39 10.57
N GLN A 59 3.36 5.37 9.97
CA GLN A 59 1.95 5.05 10.22
C GLN A 59 1.76 4.10 11.41
N LEU A 60 2.82 3.44 11.87
CA LEU A 60 2.76 2.48 12.97
C LEU A 60 2.99 3.09 14.36
N TRP A 61 3.35 4.38 14.43
CA TRP A 61 3.64 5.13 15.66
C TRP A 61 2.97 6.50 15.64
#